data_AF-A0A4Q2U3B3-F1
#
_entry.id   AF-A0A4Q2U3B3-F1
#
_cell.length_a   1.000
_cell.length_b   1.000
_cell.length_c   1.000
_cell.angle_alpha   90.00
_cell.angle_beta   90.00
_cell.angle_gamma   90.00
#
_symmetry.space_group_name_H-M   'P 1'
#
loop_
_entity.id
_entity.type
_entity.pdbx_description
1 polymer ?
#
loop_
_entity_poly.entity_id
_entity_poly.type
_entity_poly.pdbx_seq_one_letter_code
_entity_poly.pdbx_strand_id
1 'polypeptide(L)'
;MSALSPESIARVAKLIPMLSSDKAGEVVAVAAAIERTLRAAACDWHDLADHLGREVQAVVYIDIMGRKTKPPSDLPPLFQTLRRSARLEWLDHAVGSDLLDDAERALCISLRAQIYSQPHRTIPPRHCAAVSVALGKLWTAGVRA
;
A
#
# COMPACT_ATOMS: atom_id res chain seq x y z
N MET A 1 11.70 -15.55 -18.95
CA MET A 1 11.05 -14.57 -18.07
C MET A 1 12.09 -14.15 -17.03
N SER A 2 12.72 -13.01 -17.24
CA SER A 2 13.67 -12.44 -16.28
C SER A 2 12.89 -11.73 -15.18
N ALA A 3 13.30 -11.89 -13.93
CA ALA A 3 12.64 -11.20 -12.82
C ALA A 3 13.28 -9.81 -12.64
N LEU A 4 12.44 -8.78 -12.62
CA LEU A 4 12.83 -7.42 -12.22
C LEU A 4 13.46 -7.44 -10.82
N SER A 5 14.70 -6.97 -10.70
CA SER A 5 15.39 -6.89 -9.41
C SER A 5 14.77 -5.79 -8.52
N PRO A 6 14.82 -5.93 -7.18
CA PRO A 6 14.35 -4.90 -6.26
C PRO A 6 15.00 -3.52 -6.50
N GLU A 7 16.27 -3.50 -6.89
CA GLU A 7 16.99 -2.28 -7.21
C GLU A 7 16.47 -1.60 -8.48
N SER A 8 16.25 -2.37 -9.54
CA SER A 8 15.68 -1.85 -10.79
C SER A 8 14.27 -1.31 -10.57
N ILE A 9 13.45 -2.00 -9.77
CA ILE A 9 12.12 -1.54 -9.37
C ILE A 9 12.19 -0.20 -8.65
N ALA A 10 13.09 -0.06 -7.67
CA ALA A 10 13.23 1.20 -6.92
C ALA A 10 13.68 2.36 -7.81
N ARG A 11 14.49 2.11 -8.85
CA ARG A 11 14.91 3.12 -9.83
C ARG A 11 13.76 3.50 -10.77
N VAL A 12 13.08 2.51 -11.35
CA VAL A 12 11.94 2.73 -12.26
C VAL A 12 10.80 3.45 -11.54
N ALA A 13 10.51 3.09 -10.29
CA ALA A 13 9.47 3.73 -9.49
C ALA A 13 9.67 5.25 -9.33
N LYS A 14 10.92 5.73 -9.30
CA LYS A 14 11.23 7.18 -9.24
C LYS A 14 11.01 7.90 -10.57
N LEU A 15 11.11 7.17 -11.68
CA LEU A 15 10.96 7.72 -13.03
C LEU A 15 9.50 7.77 -13.48
N ILE A 16 8.66 6.83 -13.00
CA ILE A 16 7.24 6.77 -13.39
C ILE A 16 6.51 8.11 -13.20
N PRO A 17 6.63 8.84 -12.07
CA PRO A 17 5.98 10.15 -11.93
C PRO A 17 6.45 11.18 -12.96
N MET A 18 7.70 11.11 -13.42
CA MET A 18 8.22 12.08 -14.40
C MET A 18 7.61 11.91 -15.80
N LEU A 19 6.94 10.78 -16.06
CA LEU A 19 6.16 10.58 -17.29
C LEU A 19 4.93 11.50 -17.35
N SER A 20 4.52 12.11 -16.23
CA SER A 20 3.42 13.08 -16.21
C SER A 20 3.88 14.52 -16.44
N SER A 21 5.11 14.75 -16.91
CA SER A 21 5.61 16.11 -17.21
C SER A 21 4.85 16.73 -18.38
N ASP A 22 4.57 18.04 -18.30
CA ASP A 22 3.94 18.81 -19.38
C ASP A 22 4.89 19.05 -20.58
N LYS A 23 6.16 18.71 -20.43
CA LYS A 23 7.16 18.85 -21.48
C LYS A 23 7.36 17.50 -22.17
N ALA A 24 6.90 17.41 -23.41
CA ALA A 24 7.04 16.20 -24.22
C ALA A 24 8.49 15.67 -24.29
N GLY A 25 9.48 16.56 -24.36
CA GLY A 25 10.90 16.17 -24.35
C GLY A 25 11.35 15.48 -23.06
N GLU A 26 10.81 15.89 -21.90
CA GLU A 26 11.09 15.23 -20.62
C GLU A 26 10.43 13.84 -20.57
N VAL A 27 9.18 13.72 -21.05
CA VAL A 27 8.47 12.43 -21.11
C VAL A 27 9.25 11.41 -21.96
N VAL A 28 9.71 11.80 -23.15
CA VAL A 28 10.51 10.92 -24.03
C VAL A 28 11.84 10.54 -23.38
N ALA A 29 12.53 11.50 -22.74
CA ALA A 29 13.79 11.24 -22.06
C ALA A 29 13.63 10.26 -20.88
N VAL A 30 12.53 10.41 -20.12
CA VAL A 30 12.19 9.53 -18.99
C VAL A 30 11.82 8.13 -19.47
N ALA A 31 10.99 8.02 -20.52
CA ALA A 31 10.66 6.72 -21.13
C ALA A 31 11.94 5.99 -21.58
N ALA A 32 12.86 6.69 -22.26
CA ALA A 32 14.15 6.12 -22.65
C ALA A 32 15.02 5.73 -21.43
N ALA A 33 14.96 6.49 -20.34
CA ALA A 33 15.70 6.17 -19.11
C ALA A 33 15.14 4.91 -18.41
N ILE A 34 13.82 4.73 -18.40
CA ILE A 34 13.17 3.51 -17.91
C ILE A 34 13.61 2.33 -18.77
N GLU A 35 13.52 2.44 -20.10
CA GLU A 35 13.94 1.36 -21.01
C GLU A 35 15.40 0.95 -20.77
N ARG A 36 16.33 1.90 -20.63
CA ARG A 36 17.74 1.59 -20.31
C ARG A 36 17.88 0.84 -18.98
N THR A 37 17.11 1.23 -17.97
CA THR A 37 17.12 0.58 -16.65
C THR A 37 16.60 -0.85 -16.73
N LEU A 38 15.53 -1.09 -17.50
CA LEU A 38 14.97 -2.42 -17.73
C LEU A 38 15.96 -3.31 -18.50
N ARG A 39 16.54 -2.79 -19.59
CA ARG A 39 17.52 -3.52 -20.41
C ARG A 39 18.78 -3.89 -19.63
N ALA A 40 19.25 -3.03 -18.72
CA ALA A 40 20.36 -3.34 -17.83
C ALA A 40 20.09 -4.56 -16.92
N ALA A 41 18.82 -4.87 -16.66
CA ALA A 41 18.36 -6.05 -15.92
C ALA A 41 17.85 -7.18 -16.84
N ALA A 42 18.15 -7.14 -18.13
CA ALA A 42 17.65 -8.09 -19.13
C ALA A 42 16.11 -8.25 -19.11
N CYS A 43 15.41 -7.15 -18.85
CA CYS A 43 13.95 -7.03 -18.84
C CYS A 43 13.49 -6.01 -19.89
N ASP A 44 12.19 -5.99 -20.18
CA ASP A 44 11.56 -5.01 -21.06
C ASP A 44 10.27 -4.41 -20.46
N TRP A 45 9.55 -3.63 -21.28
CA TRP A 45 8.28 -2.99 -20.89
C TRP A 45 7.17 -3.99 -20.57
N HIS A 46 7.17 -5.18 -21.20
CA HIS A 46 6.21 -6.23 -20.89
C HIS A 46 6.51 -6.83 -19.53
N ASP A 47 7.78 -7.09 -19.20
CA ASP A 47 8.17 -7.55 -17.87
C ASP A 47 7.77 -6.54 -16.78
N LEU A 48 7.91 -5.23 -17.06
CA LEU A 48 7.45 -4.17 -16.16
C LEU A 48 5.93 -4.16 -16.01
N ALA A 49 5.17 -4.28 -17.10
CA ALA A 49 3.71 -4.33 -17.06
C ALA A 49 3.22 -5.56 -16.28
N ASP A 50 3.80 -6.73 -16.53
CA ASP A 50 3.52 -7.96 -15.79
C ASP A 50 3.83 -7.79 -14.30
N HIS A 51 4.93 -7.12 -13.97
CA HIS A 51 5.29 -6.85 -12.58
C HIS A 51 4.28 -5.94 -11.88
N LEU A 52 3.82 -4.88 -12.54
CA LEU A 52 2.81 -3.97 -11.99
C LEU A 52 1.41 -4.61 -11.91
N GLY A 53 1.10 -5.52 -12.83
CA GLY A 53 -0.14 -6.28 -12.86
C GLY A 53 -0.20 -7.44 -11.87
N ARG A 54 0.94 -7.82 -11.26
CA ARG A 54 0.94 -8.80 -10.16
C ARG A 54 0.26 -8.18 -8.95
N GLU A 55 -0.93 -8.69 -8.62
CA GLU A 55 -1.53 -8.43 -7.32
C GLU A 55 -0.52 -8.81 -6.23
N VAL A 56 -0.22 -7.85 -5.35
CA VAL A 56 0.59 -8.11 -4.17
C VAL A 56 -0.08 -9.25 -3.43
N GLN A 57 0.62 -10.39 -3.29
CA GLN A 57 0.07 -11.57 -2.66
C GLN A 57 -0.52 -11.18 -1.30
N ALA A 58 -1.85 -11.25 -1.20
CA ALA A 58 -2.57 -11.14 0.05
C ALA A 58 -2.02 -12.17 1.03
N VAL A 59 -2.00 -11.83 2.32
CA VAL A 59 -1.72 -12.80 3.39
C VAL A 59 -2.71 -13.95 3.23
N VAL A 60 -2.21 -15.12 2.78
CA VAL A 60 -3.01 -16.33 2.65
C VAL A 60 -3.08 -16.97 4.03
N TYR A 61 -4.28 -17.01 4.59
CA TYR A 61 -4.53 -17.79 5.79
C TYR A 61 -4.53 -19.26 5.39
N ILE A 62 -3.68 -20.03 6.05
CA ILE A 62 -3.56 -21.46 5.85
C ILE A 62 -3.94 -22.13 7.16
N ASP A 63 -4.86 -23.09 7.11
CA ASP A 63 -5.18 -23.88 8.31
C ASP A 63 -4.02 -24.84 8.65
N ILE A 64 -4.13 -25.51 9.79
CA ILE A 64 -3.16 -26.51 10.26
C ILE A 64 -2.96 -27.67 9.26
N MET A 65 -3.89 -27.85 8.33
CA MET A 65 -3.88 -28.86 7.28
C MET A 65 -3.33 -28.32 5.95
N GLY A 66 -2.88 -27.07 5.89
CA GLY A 66 -2.33 -26.45 4.69
C GLY A 66 -3.38 -26.00 3.65
N ARG A 67 -4.66 -25.91 4.02
CA ARG A 67 -5.73 -25.44 3.13
C ARG A 67 -5.84 -23.91 3.16
N LYS A 68 -6.01 -23.29 1.98
CA LYS A 68 -6.34 -21.87 1.87
C LYS A 68 -7.69 -21.60 2.53
N THR A 69 -7.73 -20.70 3.51
CA THR A 69 -8.96 -20.26 4.16
C THR A 69 -9.18 -18.77 3.95
N LYS A 70 -10.44 -18.35 4.01
CA LYS A 70 -10.75 -16.94 4.19
C LYS A 70 -10.16 -16.52 5.55
N PRO A 71 -9.62 -15.28 5.70
CA PRO A 71 -9.37 -14.75 7.04
C PRO A 71 -10.59 -15.06 7.91
N PRO A 72 -10.41 -15.61 9.13
CA PRO A 72 -11.52 -15.78 10.04
C PRO A 72 -12.27 -14.45 10.09
N SER A 73 -13.59 -14.48 9.86
CA SER A 73 -14.39 -13.27 9.76
C SER A 73 -14.34 -12.43 11.03
N ASP A 74 -13.82 -13.01 12.10
CA ASP A 74 -13.76 -12.50 13.46
C ASP A 74 -12.42 -11.80 13.75
N LEU A 75 -11.43 -11.87 12.84
CA LEU A 75 -10.16 -11.17 13.03
C LEU A 75 -10.30 -9.68 12.72
N PRO A 76 -9.64 -8.82 13.51
CA PRO A 76 -9.62 -7.39 13.24
C PRO A 76 -8.88 -7.07 11.93
N PRO A 77 -9.28 -6.00 11.24
CA PRO A 77 -8.66 -5.60 9.99
C PRO A 77 -7.24 -5.10 10.23
N LEU A 78 -6.31 -5.54 9.38
CA LEU A 78 -4.94 -5.04 9.35
C LEU A 78 -4.88 -3.83 8.43
N PHE A 79 -4.39 -2.69 8.92
CA PHE A 79 -4.40 -1.44 8.16
C PHE A 79 -3.68 -1.54 6.81
N GLN A 80 -2.56 -2.27 6.76
CA GLN A 80 -1.80 -2.45 5.51
C GLN A 80 -2.53 -3.28 4.45
N THR A 81 -3.46 -4.16 4.83
CA THR A 81 -4.20 -5.00 3.87
C THR A 81 -5.45 -4.31 3.34
N LEU A 82 -5.90 -3.24 4.00
CA LEU A 82 -7.06 -2.46 3.58
C LEU A 82 -6.76 -1.66 2.30
N ARG A 83 -7.77 -1.57 1.42
CA ARG A 83 -7.79 -0.63 0.30
C ARG A 83 -7.91 0.80 0.80
N ARG A 84 -7.56 1.78 -0.04
CA ARG A 84 -7.55 3.21 0.33
C ARG A 84 -8.91 3.68 0.89
N SER A 85 -10.03 3.35 0.25
CA SER A 85 -11.37 3.74 0.71
C SER A 85 -11.65 3.18 2.11
N ALA A 86 -11.45 1.87 2.29
CA ALA A 86 -11.63 1.21 3.58
C ALA A 86 -10.70 1.77 4.67
N ARG A 87 -9.46 2.14 4.34
CA ARG A 87 -8.57 2.83 5.29
C ARG A 87 -9.16 4.15 5.75
N LEU A 88 -9.74 4.94 4.85
CA LEU A 88 -10.33 6.23 5.20
C LEU A 88 -11.58 6.06 6.08
N GLU A 89 -12.46 5.13 5.74
CA GLU A 89 -13.67 4.83 6.53
C GLU A 89 -13.30 4.39 7.95
N TRP A 90 -12.35 3.46 8.09
CA TRP A 90 -11.86 3.03 9.40
C TRP A 90 -11.22 4.18 10.20
N LEU A 91 -10.49 5.08 9.54
CA LEU A 91 -9.89 6.25 10.19
C LEU A 91 -10.97 7.26 10.61
N ASP A 92 -12.03 7.46 9.82
CA ASP A 92 -13.17 8.31 10.19
C ASP A 92 -13.86 7.78 11.46
N HIS A 93 -14.10 6.47 11.52
CA HIS A 93 -14.61 5.82 12.74
C HIS A 93 -13.65 5.95 13.93
N ALA A 94 -12.35 5.77 13.70
CA ALA A 94 -11.34 5.91 14.76
C ALA A 94 -11.30 7.32 15.34
N VAL A 95 -11.38 8.35 14.50
CA VAL A 95 -11.34 9.76 14.93
C VAL A 95 -12.53 10.12 15.81
N GLY A 96 -13.72 9.55 15.55
CA GLY A 96 -14.94 9.78 16.33
C GLY A 96 -15.15 8.85 17.53
N SER A 97 -14.27 7.87 17.75
CA SER A 97 -14.47 6.83 18.77
C SER A 97 -13.85 7.18 20.10
N ASP A 98 -14.58 7.06 21.21
CA ASP A 98 -14.05 7.26 22.57
C ASP A 98 -13.20 6.09 23.09
N LEU A 99 -13.03 5.04 22.28
CA LEU A 99 -12.27 3.83 22.65
C LEU A 99 -10.76 3.96 22.44
N LEU A 100 -10.32 5.03 21.77
CA LEU A 100 -8.91 5.29 21.49
C LEU A 100 -8.38 6.36 22.43
N ASP A 101 -7.15 6.16 22.88
CA ASP A 101 -6.45 7.20 23.63
C ASP A 101 -6.08 8.40 22.72
N ASP A 102 -5.65 9.50 23.33
CA ASP A 102 -5.33 10.73 22.60
C ASP A 102 -4.20 10.55 21.58
N ALA A 103 -3.23 9.69 21.88
CA ALA A 103 -2.10 9.44 21.00
C ALA A 103 -2.51 8.62 19.76
N GLU A 104 -3.32 7.58 19.97
CA GLU A 104 -3.91 6.75 18.93
C GLU A 104 -4.83 7.58 18.02
N ARG A 105 -5.67 8.43 18.62
CA ARG A 105 -6.55 9.34 17.88
C ARG A 105 -5.74 10.34 17.06
N ALA A 106 -4.73 10.98 17.65
CA ALA A 106 -3.87 11.92 16.95
C ALA A 106 -3.14 11.26 15.76
N LEU A 107 -2.68 10.01 15.92
CA LEU A 107 -2.09 9.23 14.82
C LEU A 107 -3.10 8.97 13.71
N CYS A 108 -4.34 8.59 14.04
CA CYS A 108 -5.40 8.36 13.05
C CYS A 108 -5.74 9.64 12.28
N ILE A 109 -5.85 10.79 12.96
CA ILE A 109 -6.05 12.11 12.33
C ILE A 109 -4.90 12.42 11.36
N SER A 110 -3.66 12.24 11.80
CA SER A 110 -2.47 12.52 11.00
C SER A 110 -2.41 11.64 9.73
N LEU A 111 -2.67 10.35 9.86
CA LEU A 111 -2.66 9.43 8.72
C LEU A 111 -3.84 9.68 7.78
N ARG A 112 -5.01 10.01 8.30
CA ARG A 112 -6.17 10.41 7.48
C ARG A 112 -5.80 11.61 6.61
N ALA A 113 -5.25 12.66 7.22
CA ALA A 113 -4.79 13.85 6.50
C ALA A 113 -3.73 13.48 5.44
N GLN A 114 -2.73 12.66 5.80
CA GLN A 114 -1.71 12.19 4.86
C GLN A 114 -2.31 11.43 3.66
N ILE A 115 -3.25 10.50 3.88
CA ILE A 115 -3.85 9.69 2.80
C ILE A 115 -4.71 10.54 1.85
N TYR A 116 -5.32 11.62 2.37
CA TYR A 116 -6.03 12.60 1.55
C TYR A 116 -5.05 13.44 0.73
N SER A 117 -4.05 14.07 1.37
CA SER A 117 -3.19 15.05 0.71
C SER A 117 -2.04 14.45 -0.09
N GLN A 118 -1.54 13.28 0.31
CA GLN A 118 -0.34 12.63 -0.22
C GLN A 118 -0.56 11.11 -0.36
N PRO A 119 -1.48 10.67 -1.24
CA PRO A 119 -1.90 9.26 -1.33
C PRO A 119 -0.78 8.29 -1.70
N HIS A 120 0.26 8.78 -2.38
CA HIS A 120 1.42 7.98 -2.79
C HIS A 120 2.52 7.91 -1.74
N ARG A 121 2.42 8.68 -0.65
CA ARG A 121 3.46 8.70 0.37
C ARG A 121 3.40 7.43 1.20
N THR A 122 4.50 6.69 1.22
CA THR A 122 4.66 5.49 2.03
C THR A 122 4.41 5.78 3.50
N ILE A 123 3.53 4.98 4.11
CA ILE A 123 3.26 5.04 5.54
C ILE A 123 4.31 4.17 6.24
N PRO A 124 5.02 4.68 7.26
CA PRO A 124 6.01 3.90 8.00
C PRO A 124 5.39 2.62 8.59
N PRO A 125 6.06 1.46 8.54
CA PRO A 125 5.53 0.19 9.07
C PRO A 125 5.07 0.27 10.52
N ARG A 126 5.79 1.03 11.35
CA ARG A 126 5.41 1.29 12.75
C ARG A 126 4.05 1.97 12.90
N HIS A 127 3.70 2.89 12.00
CA HIS A 127 2.41 3.58 12.02
C HIS A 127 1.30 2.63 11.55
N CYS A 128 1.57 1.80 10.53
CA CYS A 128 0.62 0.76 10.10
C CYS A 128 0.33 -0.22 11.23
N ALA A 129 1.35 -0.65 11.97
CA ALA A 129 1.19 -1.55 13.11
C ALA A 129 0.36 -0.90 14.23
N ALA A 130 0.71 0.33 14.62
CA ALA A 130 -0.02 1.07 15.65
C ALA A 130 -1.50 1.28 15.29
N VAL A 131 -1.79 1.67 14.05
CA VAL A 131 -3.19 1.81 13.61
C VAL A 131 -3.91 0.47 13.54
N SER A 132 -3.25 -0.60 13.12
CA SER A 132 -3.88 -1.93 13.14
C SER A 132 -4.30 -2.36 14.55
N VAL A 133 -3.52 -2.01 15.58
CA VAL A 133 -3.92 -2.21 16.98
C VAL A 133 -5.15 -1.39 17.35
N ALA A 134 -5.18 -0.11 16.96
CA ALA A 134 -6.34 0.77 17.19
C ALA A 134 -7.60 0.24 16.50
N LEU A 135 -7.50 -0.19 15.23
CA LEU A 135 -8.61 -0.82 14.52
C LEU A 135 -9.06 -2.12 15.20
N GLY A 136 -8.14 -2.87 15.80
CA GLY A 136 -8.46 -4.04 16.61
C GLY A 136 -9.34 -3.74 17.82
N LYS A 137 -9.11 -2.61 18.51
CA LYS A 137 -9.98 -2.16 19.62
C LYS A 137 -11.39 -1.85 19.13
N LEU A 138 -11.49 -1.06 18.05
CA LEU A 138 -12.78 -0.69 17.44
C LEU A 138 -13.55 -1.93 16.97
N TRP A 139 -12.85 -2.86 16.32
CA TRP A 139 -13.40 -4.12 15.86
C TRP A 139 -13.96 -4.97 17.01
N THR A 140 -13.21 -5.09 18.10
CA THR A 140 -13.63 -5.84 19.30
C THR A 140 -14.87 -5.21 19.95
N ALA A 141 -15.01 -3.88 19.86
CA ALA A 141 -16.18 -3.14 20.31
C ALA A 141 -17.37 -3.19 19.33
N GLY A 142 -17.28 -3.94 18.23
CA GLY A 142 -18.36 -4.13 17.27
C GLY A 142 -18.44 -3.09 16.16
N VAL A 143 -17.49 -2.14 16.08
CA VAL A 143 -17.41 -1.20 14.95
C VAL A 143 -17.07 -1.97 13.67
N ARG A 144 -17.76 -1.66 12.59
CA ARG A 144 -17.54 -2.23 11.25
C ARG A 144 -17.55 -1.09 10.24
N ALA A 145 -16.58 -1.09 9.33
CA ALA A 145 -16.48 -0.16 8.20
C ALA A 145 -16.52 -0.96 6.89
#